data_AF-A0A450XR27-F1
#
_entry.id   AF-A0A450XR27-F1
#
_cell.length_a   1.000
_cell.length_b   1.000
_cell.length_c   1.000
_cell.angle_alpha   90.00
_cell.angle_beta   90.00
_cell.angle_gamma   90.00
#
_symmetry.space_group_name_H-M   'P 1'
#
loop_
_entity.id
_entity.type
_entity.pdbx_description
1 polymer ?
#
loop_
_entity_poly.entity_id
_entity_poly.type
_entity_poly.pdbx_seq_one_letter_code
_entity_poly.pdbx_strand_id
1 'polypeptide(L)'
;MVDARSDPPYDPRRQFGIHPKHEEKPMRPDDLLKEIDTLCLSDKLMLVADVWDSIARTNHAPPMSEWQKAELDRRYRDYRNGKSSLHDCKDVHGRLKNRYT
;
A
#
# COMPACT_ATOMS: atom_id res chain seq x y z
N MET A 1 26.28 60.57 -8.26
CA MET A 1 25.83 59.64 -7.20
C MET A 1 24.97 58.61 -7.90
N VAL A 2 25.55 57.49 -8.34
CA VAL A 2 24.89 56.48 -9.19
C VAL A 2 24.53 55.28 -8.32
N ASP A 3 23.25 54.91 -8.34
CA ASP A 3 22.63 53.85 -7.57
C ASP A 3 23.18 52.47 -7.98
N ALA A 4 23.83 51.78 -7.05
CA ALA A 4 24.30 50.41 -7.22
C ALA A 4 23.12 49.45 -7.03
N ARG A 5 22.40 49.14 -8.10
CA ARG A 5 21.54 47.96 -8.14
C ARG A 5 22.47 46.74 -8.07
N SER A 6 22.60 46.15 -6.88
CA SER A 6 23.34 44.90 -6.67
C SER A 6 22.79 43.84 -7.60
N ASP A 7 23.56 43.49 -8.63
CA ASP A 7 23.30 42.29 -9.41
C ASP A 7 23.30 41.08 -8.45
N PRO A 8 22.32 40.16 -8.56
CA PRO A 8 22.30 38.97 -7.75
C PRO A 8 23.58 38.15 -7.99
N PRO A 9 24.13 37.50 -6.96
CA PRO A 9 25.38 36.75 -7.06
C PRO A 9 25.28 35.70 -8.17
N TYR A 10 26.36 35.58 -8.95
CA TYR A 10 26.49 34.64 -10.06
C TYR A 10 26.09 33.21 -9.64
N ASP A 11 25.01 32.70 -10.23
CA ASP A 11 24.60 31.31 -10.12
C ASP A 11 24.84 30.58 -11.45
N PRO A 12 25.93 29.79 -11.56
CA PRO A 12 26.28 29.10 -12.80
C PRO A 12 25.20 28.10 -13.24
N ARG A 13 24.28 27.69 -12.36
CA ARG A 13 23.20 26.74 -12.69
C ARG A 13 22.11 27.34 -13.57
N ARG A 14 21.90 28.65 -13.52
CA ARG A 14 20.93 29.35 -14.38
C ARG A 14 21.38 29.40 -15.84
N GLN A 15 22.69 29.40 -16.09
CA GLN A 15 23.26 29.51 -17.43
C GLN A 15 23.07 28.25 -18.28
N PHE A 16 22.94 27.09 -17.63
CA PHE A 16 22.88 25.80 -18.33
C PHE A 16 21.46 25.20 -18.40
N GLY A 17 20.42 25.91 -17.97
CA GLY A 17 19.04 25.39 -17.97
C GLY A 17 18.85 24.10 -17.16
N ILE A 18 19.80 23.80 -16.26
CA ILE A 18 19.75 22.61 -15.42
C ILE A 18 18.83 22.95 -14.26
N HIS A 19 17.53 22.72 -14.49
CA HIS A 19 16.60 22.59 -13.38
C HIS A 19 17.06 21.40 -12.54
N PRO A 20 17.21 21.55 -11.20
CA PRO A 20 17.40 20.38 -10.35
C PRO A 20 16.27 19.41 -10.68
N LYS A 21 16.62 18.18 -11.09
CA LYS A 21 15.64 17.09 -11.10
C LYS A 21 15.00 17.13 -9.74
N HIS A 22 13.67 17.31 -9.69
CA HIS A 22 12.94 17.36 -8.44
C HIS A 22 13.45 16.22 -7.58
N GLU A 23 14.12 16.57 -6.48
CA GLU A 23 14.46 15.62 -5.46
C GLU A 23 13.09 15.25 -4.90
N GLU A 24 12.47 14.20 -5.45
CA GLU A 24 11.16 13.70 -5.03
C GLU A 24 11.34 13.21 -3.60
N LYS A 25 11.19 14.15 -2.68
CA LYS A 25 11.19 13.87 -1.26
C LYS A 25 10.08 12.84 -1.05
N PRO A 26 10.38 11.65 -0.51
CA PRO A 26 9.37 10.63 -0.35
C PRO A 26 8.22 11.20 0.49
N MET A 27 7.01 11.05 -0.02
CA MET A 27 5.81 11.55 0.65
C MET A 27 5.75 10.96 2.05
N ARG A 28 5.50 11.80 3.06
CA ARG A 28 5.42 11.31 4.43
C ARG A 28 4.13 10.48 4.58
N PRO A 29 4.13 9.45 5.45
CA PRO A 29 2.95 8.62 5.68
C PRO A 29 1.68 9.43 5.99
N ASP A 30 1.80 10.49 6.77
CA ASP A 30 0.68 11.37 7.12
C ASP A 30 0.07 12.08 5.90
N ASP A 31 0.89 12.41 4.91
CA ASP A 31 0.43 13.08 3.69
C ASP A 31 -0.18 12.07 2.71
N LEU A 32 0.34 10.84 2.66
CA LEU A 32 -0.28 9.73 1.92
C LEU A 32 -1.69 9.42 2.42
N LEU A 33 -1.90 9.42 3.74
CA LEU A 33 -3.23 9.18 4.32
C LEU A 33 -4.23 10.27 3.90
N LYS A 34 -3.81 11.54 3.88
CA LYS A 34 -4.67 12.64 3.42
C LYS A 34 -5.06 12.48 1.96
N GLU A 35 -4.12 12.11 1.08
CA GLU A 35 -4.42 11.86 -0.34
C GLU A 35 -5.38 10.69 -0.51
N ILE A 36 -5.15 9.59 0.22
CA ILE A 36 -6.06 8.43 0.23
C ILE A 36 -7.46 8.86 0.66
N ASP A 37 -7.60 9.72 1.67
CA ASP A 37 -8.89 10.16 2.17
C ASP A 37 -9.73 10.87 1.10
N THR A 38 -9.09 11.57 0.15
CA THR A 38 -9.78 12.24 -0.97
C THR A 38 -10.35 11.30 -2.02
N LEU A 39 -9.91 10.04 -2.05
CA LEU A 39 -10.36 9.05 -3.04
C LEU A 39 -11.80 8.61 -2.81
N CYS A 40 -12.52 8.35 -3.91
CA CYS A 40 -13.81 7.69 -3.83
C CYS A 40 -13.67 6.24 -3.33
N LEU A 41 -14.76 5.62 -2.89
CA LEU A 41 -14.72 4.25 -2.37
C LEU A 41 -14.14 3.25 -3.38
N SER A 42 -14.50 3.37 -4.66
CA SER A 42 -14.00 2.47 -5.70
C SER A 42 -12.48 2.58 -5.85
N ASP A 43 -11.94 3.80 -5.89
CA ASP A 43 -10.51 4.04 -6.04
C ASP A 43 -9.73 3.58 -4.80
N LYS A 44 -10.29 3.78 -3.60
CA LYS A 44 -9.72 3.24 -2.35
C LYS A 44 -9.59 1.72 -2.40
N LEU A 45 -10.64 1.03 -2.87
CA LEU A 45 -10.64 -0.43 -2.98
C LEU A 45 -9.61 -0.92 -4.00
N MET A 46 -9.50 -0.26 -5.15
CA MET A 46 -8.49 -0.57 -6.16
C MET A 46 -7.07 -0.36 -5.65
N LEU A 47 -6.81 0.77 -4.98
CA LEU A 47 -5.50 1.05 -4.40
C LEU A 47 -5.10 0.00 -3.35
N VAL A 48 -6.03 -0.41 -2.48
CA VAL A 48 -5.78 -1.46 -1.49
C VAL A 48 -5.41 -2.78 -2.17
N ALA A 49 -6.12 -3.15 -3.24
CA ALA A 49 -5.82 -4.36 -4.01
C ALA A 49 -4.40 -4.30 -4.65
N ASP A 50 -4.08 -3.18 -5.31
CA ASP A 50 -2.79 -3.01 -5.99
C ASP A 50 -1.60 -3.02 -5.01
N VAL A 51 -1.76 -2.38 -3.84
CA VAL A 51 -0.76 -2.40 -2.77
C VAL A 51 -0.59 -3.81 -2.23
N TRP A 52 -1.70 -4.54 -2.02
CA TRP A 52 -1.66 -5.92 -1.55
C TRP A 52 -0.92 -6.84 -2.54
N ASP A 53 -1.23 -6.73 -3.83
CA ASP A 53 -0.54 -7.48 -4.88
C ASP A 53 0.95 -7.13 -4.94
N SER A 54 1.31 -5.87 -4.72
CA SER A 54 2.71 -5.44 -4.64
C SER A 54 3.46 -6.10 -3.48
N ILE A 55 2.87 -6.12 -2.28
CA ILE A 55 3.45 -6.78 -1.10
C ILE A 55 3.62 -8.28 -1.39
N ALA A 56 2.59 -8.93 -1.94
CA ALA A 56 2.61 -10.35 -2.27
C ALA A 56 3.73 -10.71 -3.26
N ARG A 57 3.96 -9.88 -4.28
CA ARG A 57 5.05 -10.07 -5.26
C ARG A 57 6.44 -10.07 -4.65
N THR A 58 6.67 -9.25 -3.61
CA THR A 58 7.99 -9.17 -2.97
C THR A 58 8.31 -10.39 -2.11
N ASN A 59 7.32 -11.25 -1.81
CA ASN A 59 7.44 -12.40 -0.93
C ASN A 59 8.11 -12.08 0.43
N HIS A 60 8.03 -10.82 0.87
CA HIS A 60 8.45 -10.37 2.20
C HIS A 60 7.39 -10.77 3.23
N ALA A 61 7.07 -12.07 3.29
CA ALA A 61 6.21 -12.59 4.33
C ALA A 61 6.92 -12.36 5.69
N PRO A 62 6.31 -11.62 6.63
CA PRO A 62 6.89 -11.48 7.95
C PRO A 62 7.05 -12.85 8.59
N PRO A 63 8.09 -13.07 9.42
CA PRO A 63 8.25 -14.34 10.11
C PRO A 63 7.00 -14.62 10.95
N MET A 64 6.44 -15.81 10.79
CA MET A 64 5.28 -16.24 11.57
C MET A 64 5.71 -16.49 13.01
N SER A 65 4.99 -15.90 13.97
CA SER A 65 5.24 -16.13 15.39
C SER A 65 4.92 -17.57 15.77
N GLU A 66 5.51 -18.06 16.87
CA GLU A 66 5.24 -19.42 17.35
C GLU A 66 3.76 -19.64 17.71
N TRP A 67 3.08 -18.61 18.23
CA TRP A 67 1.65 -18.73 18.55
C TRP A 67 0.79 -18.85 17.29
N GLN A 68 1.16 -18.19 16.19
CA GLN A 68 0.46 -18.29 14.92
C GLN A 68 0.62 -19.70 14.34
N LYS A 69 1.83 -20.27 14.38
CA LYS A 69 2.11 -21.65 13.96
C LYS A 69 1.29 -22.65 14.79
N ALA A 70 1.32 -22.52 16.12
CA ALA A 70 0.59 -23.41 17.02
C ALA A 70 -0.93 -23.37 16.80
N GLU A 71 -1.50 -22.19 16.54
CA GLU A 71 -2.92 -22.05 16.22
C GLU A 71 -3.26 -22.67 14.86
N LEU A 72 -2.41 -22.54 13.84
CA LEU A 72 -2.60 -23.22 12.55
C LEU A 72 -2.55 -24.74 12.71
N ASP A 73 -1.59 -25.27 13.47
CA ASP A 73 -1.46 -26.70 13.75
C ASP A 73 -2.66 -27.25 14.51
N ARG A 74 -3.20 -26.46 15.46
CA ARG A 74 -4.45 -26.80 16.15
C ARG A 74 -5.62 -26.86 15.18
N ARG A 75 -5.84 -25.82 14.37
CA ARG A 75 -6.97 -25.78 13.41
C ARG A 75 -6.89 -26.90 12.38
N TYR A 76 -5.69 -27.20 11.91
CA TYR A 76 -5.47 -28.30 10.98
C TYR A 76 -5.81 -29.65 11.63
N ARG A 77 -5.37 -29.90 12.87
CA ARG A 77 -5.77 -31.10 13.61
C ARG A 77 -7.28 -31.17 13.84
N ASP A 78 -7.91 -30.07 14.20
CA ASP A 78 -9.36 -30.04 14.41
C ASP A 78 -10.12 -30.39 13.12
N TYR A 79 -9.67 -29.88 11.96
CA TYR A 79 -10.21 -30.24 10.66
C TYR A 79 -10.03 -31.74 10.35
N ARG A 80 -8.81 -32.26 10.53
CA ARG A 80 -8.50 -33.69 10.27
C ARG A 80 -9.29 -34.63 11.18
N ASN A 81 -9.63 -34.18 12.38
CA ASN A 81 -10.44 -34.92 13.35
C ASN A 81 -11.96 -34.67 13.18
N GLY A 82 -12.39 -33.97 12.13
CA GLY A 82 -13.81 -33.71 11.86
C GLY A 82 -14.48 -32.72 12.83
N LYS A 83 -13.70 -31.99 13.63
CA LYS A 83 -14.19 -30.95 14.55
C LYS A 83 -14.46 -29.62 13.85
N SER A 84 -13.93 -29.45 12.65
CA SER A 84 -14.21 -28.33 11.77
C SER A 84 -14.43 -28.82 10.34
N SER A 85 -15.19 -28.05 9.56
CA SER A 85 -15.47 -28.32 8.15
C SER A 85 -14.92 -27.20 7.28
N LEU A 86 -14.61 -27.52 6.02
CA LEU A 86 -14.29 -26.54 5.01
C LEU A 86 -15.57 -26.11 4.29
N HIS A 87 -15.57 -24.89 3.78
CA HIS A 87 -16.59 -24.42 2.87
C HIS A 87 -16.03 -24.36 1.46
N ASP A 88 -16.79 -24.85 0.50
CA ASP A 88 -16.46 -24.66 -0.90
C ASP A 88 -16.53 -23.17 -1.28
N CYS A 89 -15.52 -22.69 -2.00
CA CYS A 89 -15.41 -21.28 -2.34
C CYS A 89 -16.55 -20.82 -3.27
N LYS A 90 -16.97 -21.66 -4.22
CA LYS A 90 -18.07 -21.35 -5.14
C LYS A 90 -19.38 -21.24 -4.37
N ASP A 91 -19.61 -22.13 -3.41
CA ASP A 91 -20.80 -22.10 -2.56
C ASP A 91 -20.83 -20.84 -1.70
N VAL A 92 -19.71 -20.46 -1.07
CA VAL A 92 -19.60 -19.23 -0.28
C VAL A 92 -19.86 -18.01 -1.16
N HIS A 93 -19.23 -17.94 -2.35
CA HIS A 93 -19.40 -16.82 -3.26
C HIS A 93 -20.85 -16.70 -3.77
N GLY A 94 -21.47 -17.83 -4.15
CA GLY A 94 -22.87 -17.88 -4.56
C GLY A 94 -23.82 -17.41 -3.45
N ARG A 95 -23.60 -17.85 -2.21
CA ARG A 95 -24.39 -17.42 -1.04
C ARG A 95 -24.26 -15.92 -0.77
N LEU A 96 -23.06 -15.35 -0.91
CA LEU A 96 -22.84 -13.91 -0.73
C LEU A 96 -23.53 -13.10 -1.83
N LYS A 97 -23.40 -13.53 -3.09
CA LYS A 97 -24.05 -12.87 -4.23
C LYS A 97 -25.57 -12.83 -4.03
N ASN A 98 -26.19 -13.96 -3.71
CA ASN A 98 -27.63 -14.06 -3.51
C ASN A 98 -28.16 -13.27 -2.30
N ARG A 99 -27.29 -12.85 -1.37
CA ARG A 99 -27.70 -12.06 -0.19
C ARG A 99 -27.84 -10.57 -0.52
N TYR A 100 -27.02 -10.08 -1.45
CA TYR A 100 -26.87 -8.66 -1.72
C TYR A 100 -27.25 -8.27 -3.17
N THR A 101 -27.78 -9.22 -3.94
CA THR A 101 -28.38 -9.01 -5.27
C THR A 101 -29.84 -9.44 -5.19
#